data_AF-A0A812UEU5-F1
#
_entry.id   AF-A0A812UEU5-F1
#
_cell.length_a   1.000
_cell.length_b   1.000
_cell.length_c   1.000
_cell.angle_alpha   90.00
_cell.angle_beta   90.00
_cell.angle_gamma   90.00
#
_symmetry.space_group_name_H-M   'P 1'
#
loop_
_entity.id
_entity.type
_entity.pdbx_description
1 polymer ?
#
loop_
_entity_poly.entity_id
_entity_poly.type
_entity_poly.pdbx_seq_one_letter_code
_entity_poly.pdbx_strand_id
1 'polypeptide(L)'
;MPWSQRTTLTTFAPTRVLQTKLEQISRLFVLVVRSMGFWQIATSTQFYLYGKRHFTSSGWEMHQASYAKPDVLESALSLAGRVYIVTGSNSGIGKEIAQFLATKGATVYMLCRSQQRAENARADIVAKAGGDAQERVHILLADCSLETEVRRCWDDFCEHSIAKSGDPTRVRLDGLVCNAGALANTKTMTAEGIELTFASHLLFGTYLLGSLAMPVLEATEGSRLIVVSSGGMYNTAFPKWEDATSTGTAKYDGQFAYAYAKRGQVLLCEQWAELHPKVKVVSCHPGWTSTPAVDEAYGSSKSYLEPMRNTWQGAEGIIWLCVTDPSAIEPGAFYLDREPQVKHMGGAFFTEGTITKNSPGEVADMMRLLEDWANGRRDSELRVASAPLAAMTSPIDLPRFMGTWYVIANIPTFFDRGTTHNVENYKLDDGGRVVHVDFTYRKAGSGKPGLLQQRAEVVNDACTQWAISPKLGVFLPLRIAYLVADCAEDYSTTIIGVPDKSYIWIMARTPTVDQATYDALLAKARSFGYNTSSILRVSQE
;
A
#
# COMPACT_ATOMS: atom_id res chain seq x y z
N MET A 1 11.98 -67.20 -54.65
CA MET A 1 12.86 -66.08 -55.05
C MET A 1 12.12 -65.23 -56.09
N PRO A 2 12.15 -63.89 -56.06
CA PRO A 2 12.69 -62.96 -55.06
C PRO A 2 11.60 -62.21 -54.27
N TRP A 3 12.04 -61.61 -53.17
CA TRP A 3 11.26 -60.90 -52.15
C TRP A 3 11.12 -59.41 -52.46
N SER A 4 9.98 -58.83 -52.07
CA SER A 4 9.66 -57.40 -52.09
C SER A 4 10.28 -56.65 -50.89
N GLN A 5 10.74 -55.43 -51.15
CA GLN A 5 11.36 -54.51 -50.21
C GLN A 5 10.34 -53.93 -49.21
N ARG A 6 10.69 -53.89 -47.92
CA ARG A 6 10.14 -52.95 -46.93
C ARG A 6 11.29 -52.12 -46.37
N THR A 7 11.19 -50.81 -46.57
CA THR A 7 12.06 -49.80 -45.96
C THR A 7 11.60 -49.59 -44.52
N THR A 8 12.40 -50.02 -43.54
CA THR A 8 12.19 -49.71 -42.13
C THR A 8 12.76 -48.32 -41.81
N LEU A 9 11.88 -47.40 -41.41
CA LEU A 9 12.24 -46.13 -40.79
C LEU A 9 12.86 -46.41 -39.41
N THR A 10 14.14 -46.16 -39.27
CA THR A 10 14.86 -46.12 -37.99
C THR A 10 14.39 -44.91 -37.19
N THR A 11 13.56 -45.14 -36.17
CA THR A 11 13.21 -44.15 -35.16
C THR A 11 14.45 -43.80 -34.33
N PHE A 12 14.94 -42.56 -34.46
CA PHE A 12 15.95 -42.00 -33.56
C PHE A 12 15.37 -41.93 -32.14
N ALA A 13 15.90 -42.74 -31.22
CA ALA A 13 15.65 -42.56 -29.79
C ALA A 13 16.38 -41.29 -29.31
N PRO A 14 15.73 -40.39 -28.57
CA PRO A 14 16.40 -39.22 -28.03
C PRO A 14 17.51 -39.66 -27.06
N THR A 15 18.68 -39.03 -27.18
CA THR A 15 19.83 -39.28 -26.32
C THR A 15 19.48 -39.05 -24.85
N ARG A 16 20.07 -39.87 -23.96
CA ARG A 16 19.85 -39.86 -22.49
C ARG A 16 19.87 -38.46 -21.86
N VAL A 17 20.60 -37.50 -22.45
CA VAL A 17 20.73 -36.10 -22.05
C VAL A 17 19.48 -35.24 -22.34
N LEU A 18 18.78 -35.49 -23.45
CA LEU A 18 17.50 -34.85 -23.78
C LEU A 18 16.37 -35.39 -22.90
N GLN A 19 16.40 -36.69 -22.58
CA GLN A 19 15.51 -37.30 -21.60
C GLN A 19 15.75 -36.75 -20.18
N THR A 20 17.00 -36.54 -19.74
CA THR A 20 17.26 -35.93 -18.43
C THR A 20 16.90 -34.44 -18.37
N LYS A 21 17.05 -33.69 -19.46
CA LYS A 21 16.57 -32.30 -19.54
C LYS A 21 15.04 -32.22 -19.54
N LEU A 22 14.35 -33.11 -20.25
CA LEU A 22 12.89 -33.21 -20.21
C LEU A 22 12.39 -33.73 -18.86
N GLU A 23 13.14 -34.60 -18.17
CA GLU A 23 12.84 -35.06 -16.80
C GLU A 23 13.14 -34.01 -15.72
N GLN A 24 14.11 -33.12 -15.93
CA GLN A 24 14.33 -31.95 -15.06
C GLN A 24 13.30 -30.86 -15.30
N ILE A 25 12.94 -30.60 -16.56
CA ILE A 25 11.81 -29.74 -16.93
C ILE A 25 10.52 -30.31 -16.35
N SER A 26 10.31 -31.63 -16.42
CA SER A 26 9.12 -32.27 -15.84
C SER A 26 9.16 -32.34 -14.31
N ARG A 27 10.31 -32.41 -13.64
CA ARG A 27 10.37 -32.33 -12.16
C ARG A 27 10.12 -30.92 -11.63
N LEU A 28 10.50 -29.88 -12.37
CA LEU A 28 10.13 -28.49 -12.07
C LEU A 28 8.65 -28.22 -12.39
N PHE A 29 8.12 -28.84 -13.46
CA PHE A 29 6.70 -28.78 -13.80
C PHE A 29 5.84 -29.59 -12.81
N VAL A 30 6.28 -30.76 -12.35
CA VAL A 30 5.46 -31.70 -11.56
C VAL A 30 5.46 -31.42 -10.06
N LEU A 31 6.45 -30.71 -9.50
CA LEU A 31 6.38 -30.29 -8.09
C LEU A 31 5.45 -29.09 -7.83
N VAL A 32 5.09 -28.35 -8.89
CA VAL A 32 4.20 -27.18 -8.86
C VAL A 32 2.78 -27.52 -9.35
N VAL A 33 2.61 -28.62 -10.10
CA VAL A 33 1.34 -29.02 -10.75
C VAL A 33 0.36 -29.79 -9.85
N ARG A 34 0.65 -30.05 -8.57
CA ARG A 34 -0.27 -30.81 -7.70
C ARG A 34 -1.45 -30.00 -7.13
N SER A 35 -1.56 -28.69 -7.41
CA SER A 35 -2.68 -27.87 -6.92
C SER A 35 -3.05 -26.66 -7.79
N MET A 36 -2.49 -26.50 -8.99
CA MET A 36 -2.76 -25.33 -9.85
C MET A 36 -3.89 -25.58 -10.84
N GLY A 37 -4.85 -24.65 -10.92
CA GLY A 37 -5.88 -24.64 -11.95
C GLY A 37 -5.30 -24.35 -13.35
N PHE A 38 -5.97 -24.84 -14.40
CA PHE A 38 -5.58 -24.70 -15.81
C PHE A 38 -5.12 -23.27 -16.20
N TRP A 39 -5.83 -22.26 -15.71
CA TRP A 39 -5.55 -20.84 -15.99
C TRP A 39 -4.21 -20.34 -15.41
N GLN A 40 -3.75 -20.91 -14.29
CA GLN A 40 -2.50 -20.50 -13.65
C GLN A 40 -1.28 -21.05 -14.41
N ILE A 41 -1.41 -22.25 -15.00
CA ILE A 41 -0.40 -22.84 -15.90
C ILE A 41 -0.30 -22.03 -17.20
N ALA A 42 -1.44 -21.69 -17.81
CA ALA A 42 -1.50 -20.90 -19.02
C ALA A 42 -0.85 -19.51 -18.81
N THR A 43 -1.16 -18.85 -17.70
CA THR A 43 -0.60 -17.54 -17.34
C THR A 43 0.91 -17.60 -17.14
N SER A 44 1.41 -18.61 -16.42
CA SER A 44 2.86 -18.78 -16.20
C SER A 44 3.62 -19.02 -17.51
N THR A 45 3.01 -19.75 -18.45
CA THR A 45 3.60 -20.00 -19.77
C THR A 45 3.58 -18.74 -20.64
N GLN A 46 2.49 -17.98 -20.64
CA GLN A 46 2.40 -16.69 -21.33
C GLN A 46 3.44 -15.71 -20.79
N PHE A 47 3.55 -15.57 -19.47
CA PHE A 47 4.57 -14.76 -18.82
C PHE A 47 5.98 -15.15 -19.27
N TYR A 48 6.29 -16.45 -19.30
CA TYR A 48 7.61 -16.92 -19.71
C TYR A 48 7.91 -16.64 -21.20
N LEU A 49 6.96 -16.90 -22.10
CA LEU A 49 7.12 -16.64 -23.53
C LEU A 49 7.25 -15.14 -23.83
N TYR A 50 6.40 -14.34 -23.20
CA TYR A 50 6.48 -12.88 -23.28
C TYR A 50 7.81 -12.39 -22.71
N GLY A 51 8.21 -12.89 -21.55
CA GLY A 51 9.48 -12.52 -20.91
C GLY A 51 10.70 -12.89 -21.75
N LYS A 52 10.73 -14.08 -22.36
CA LYS A 52 11.82 -14.47 -23.28
C LYS A 52 11.96 -13.53 -24.48
N ARG A 53 10.83 -13.03 -24.99
CA ARG A 53 10.79 -12.11 -26.12
C ARG A 53 11.17 -10.68 -25.73
N HIS A 54 10.74 -10.19 -24.58
CA HIS A 54 10.83 -8.77 -24.22
C HIS A 54 11.84 -8.48 -23.09
N PHE A 55 11.99 -9.34 -22.09
CA PHE A 55 12.74 -9.02 -20.86
C PHE A 55 14.24 -9.30 -20.96
N THR A 56 14.69 -9.97 -22.01
CA THR A 56 16.08 -10.37 -22.26
C THR A 56 16.91 -9.24 -22.87
N SER A 57 18.24 -9.42 -22.99
CA SER A 57 19.12 -8.48 -23.72
C SER A 57 18.67 -8.30 -25.17
N SER A 58 18.37 -9.41 -25.86
CA SER A 58 17.86 -9.38 -27.24
C SER A 58 16.49 -8.69 -27.34
N GLY A 59 15.67 -8.80 -26.30
CA GLY A 59 14.42 -8.05 -26.20
C GLY A 59 14.70 -6.55 -26.15
N TRP A 60 15.57 -6.10 -25.25
CA TRP A 60 15.96 -4.70 -25.16
C TRP A 60 16.54 -4.16 -26.47
N GLU A 61 17.43 -4.89 -27.14
CA GLU A 61 18.02 -4.48 -28.43
C GLU A 61 16.94 -4.27 -29.51
N MET A 62 15.90 -5.10 -29.51
CA MET A 62 14.77 -4.97 -30.42
C MET A 62 13.95 -3.70 -30.13
N HIS A 63 13.73 -3.36 -28.85
CA HIS A 63 12.96 -2.17 -28.45
C HIS A 63 13.78 -0.90 -28.68
N GLN A 64 15.08 -0.91 -28.36
CA GLN A 64 15.98 0.22 -28.58
C GLN A 64 15.98 0.69 -30.05
N ALA A 65 15.80 -0.23 -31.00
CA ALA A 65 15.73 0.08 -32.43
C ALA A 65 14.54 0.98 -32.83
N SER A 66 13.47 1.05 -32.02
CA SER A 66 12.31 1.90 -32.28
C SER A 66 12.39 3.29 -31.64
N TYR A 67 13.42 3.55 -30.83
CA TYR A 67 13.51 4.80 -30.06
C TYR A 67 13.67 6.02 -30.97
N ALA A 68 12.95 7.09 -30.64
CA ALA A 68 13.04 8.37 -31.35
C ALA A 68 14.47 8.92 -31.33
N LYS A 69 14.90 9.49 -32.48
CA LYS A 69 16.21 10.12 -32.65
C LYS A 69 16.06 11.64 -32.93
N PRO A 70 16.95 12.51 -32.39
CA PRO A 70 18.07 12.17 -31.51
C PRO A 70 17.58 11.69 -30.14
N ASP A 71 18.30 10.72 -29.56
CA ASP A 71 17.93 10.16 -28.27
C ASP A 71 18.22 11.17 -27.15
N VAL A 72 17.24 11.43 -26.29
CA VAL A 72 17.37 12.33 -25.14
C VAL A 72 18.55 11.93 -24.23
N LEU A 73 18.84 10.63 -24.08
CA LEU A 73 19.95 10.17 -23.24
C LEU A 73 21.32 10.41 -23.88
N GLU A 74 21.38 10.42 -25.21
CA GLU A 74 22.60 10.67 -26.02
C GLU A 74 22.80 12.16 -26.30
N SER A 75 21.78 12.99 -26.06
CA SER A 75 21.81 14.44 -26.31
C SER A 75 22.69 15.21 -25.30
N ALA A 76 22.92 16.50 -25.60
CA ALA A 76 23.55 17.47 -24.70
C ALA A 76 22.62 17.90 -23.53
N LEU A 77 21.81 16.97 -23.01
CA LEU A 77 20.96 17.15 -21.85
C LEU A 77 21.80 17.61 -20.64
N SER A 78 21.31 18.64 -19.95
CA SER A 78 21.82 19.07 -18.65
C SER A 78 20.72 18.93 -17.60
N LEU A 79 21.08 18.37 -16.46
CA LEU A 79 20.24 18.25 -15.27
C LEU A 79 20.72 19.17 -14.14
N ALA A 80 21.53 20.19 -14.46
CA ALA A 80 21.98 21.17 -13.48
C ALA A 80 20.78 21.79 -12.74
N GLY A 81 20.86 21.84 -11.41
CA GLY A 81 19.78 22.34 -10.54
C GLY A 81 18.61 21.37 -10.33
N ARG A 82 18.62 20.19 -10.95
CA ARG A 82 17.63 19.12 -10.70
C ARG A 82 18.09 18.23 -9.55
N VAL A 83 17.17 17.81 -8.70
CA VAL A 83 17.45 17.02 -7.48
C VAL A 83 16.76 15.65 -7.56
N TYR A 84 17.52 14.58 -7.34
CA TYR A 84 17.00 13.22 -7.36
C TYR A 84 17.36 12.43 -6.11
N ILE A 85 16.44 11.61 -5.62
CA ILE A 85 16.71 10.55 -4.63
C ILE A 85 16.59 9.20 -5.33
N VAL A 86 17.59 8.33 -5.17
CA VAL A 86 17.58 6.96 -5.72
C VAL A 86 17.83 5.96 -4.61
N THR A 87 16.84 5.12 -4.31
CA THR A 87 16.95 4.09 -3.28
C THR A 87 17.72 2.86 -3.79
N GLY A 88 18.57 2.28 -2.95
CA GLY A 88 19.39 1.11 -3.35
C GLY A 88 20.47 1.45 -4.38
N SER A 89 21.02 2.66 -4.35
CA SER A 89 21.93 3.20 -5.37
C SER A 89 23.41 2.86 -5.21
N ASN A 90 23.77 1.98 -4.27
CA ASN A 90 25.17 1.55 -4.09
C ASN A 90 25.60 0.40 -5.04
N SER A 91 24.67 -0.25 -5.75
CA SER A 91 24.99 -1.37 -6.65
C SER A 91 23.96 -1.54 -7.76
N GLY A 92 24.32 -2.26 -8.82
CA GLY A 92 23.40 -2.67 -9.89
C GLY A 92 22.71 -1.48 -10.58
N ILE A 93 21.43 -1.65 -10.88
CA ILE A 93 20.60 -0.68 -11.60
C ILE A 93 20.59 0.69 -10.90
N GLY A 94 20.39 0.73 -9.57
CA GLY A 94 20.35 1.97 -8.82
C GLY A 94 21.65 2.78 -8.89
N LYS A 95 22.81 2.10 -8.92
CA LYS A 95 24.12 2.77 -9.09
C LYS A 95 24.25 3.36 -10.49
N GLU A 96 23.81 2.65 -11.52
CA GLU A 96 23.83 3.11 -12.91
C GLU A 96 22.96 4.37 -13.09
N ILE A 97 21.75 4.37 -12.51
CA ILE A 97 20.85 5.54 -12.51
C ILE A 97 21.52 6.73 -11.82
N ALA A 98 22.03 6.55 -10.60
CA ALA A 98 22.68 7.61 -9.83
C ALA A 98 23.92 8.18 -10.58
N GLN A 99 24.70 7.30 -11.20
CA GLN A 99 25.86 7.68 -12.01
C GLN A 99 25.46 8.54 -13.21
N PHE A 100 24.47 8.11 -14.00
CA PHE A 100 24.03 8.87 -15.17
C PHE A 100 23.52 10.26 -14.76
N LEU A 101 22.66 10.34 -13.74
CA LEU A 101 22.11 11.60 -13.26
C LEU A 101 23.23 12.55 -12.79
N ALA A 102 24.21 12.04 -12.04
CA ALA A 102 25.35 12.81 -11.57
C ALA A 102 26.23 13.33 -12.71
N THR A 103 26.51 12.49 -13.73
CA THR A 103 27.28 12.87 -14.93
C THR A 103 26.58 13.94 -15.76
N LYS A 104 25.23 13.97 -15.76
CA LYS A 104 24.45 15.03 -16.40
C LYS A 104 24.28 16.29 -15.54
N GLY A 105 24.94 16.37 -14.38
CA GLY A 105 24.98 17.58 -13.54
C GLY A 105 23.89 17.67 -12.46
N ALA A 106 23.09 16.62 -12.24
CA ALA A 106 22.08 16.61 -11.19
C ALA A 106 22.70 16.56 -9.78
N THR A 107 21.96 17.03 -8.79
CA THR A 107 22.20 16.70 -7.38
C THR A 107 21.53 15.36 -7.10
N VAL A 108 22.30 14.39 -6.61
CA VAL A 108 21.85 13.00 -6.41
C VAL A 108 22.04 12.60 -4.95
N TYR A 109 20.95 12.21 -4.31
CA TYR A 109 20.95 11.63 -2.98
C TYR A 109 20.83 10.11 -3.09
N MET A 110 21.90 9.43 -2.69
CA MET A 110 22.02 7.99 -2.71
C MET A 110 21.46 7.41 -1.40
N LEU A 111 20.20 6.95 -1.41
CA LEU A 111 19.62 6.30 -0.23
C LEU A 111 20.08 4.85 -0.16
N CYS A 112 20.89 4.52 0.84
CA CYS A 112 21.54 3.22 0.99
C CYS A 112 21.51 2.73 2.45
N ARG A 113 21.46 1.40 2.65
CA ARG A 113 21.51 0.79 3.98
C ARG A 113 22.92 0.63 4.58
N SER A 114 23.95 0.58 3.74
CA SER A 114 25.32 0.24 4.15
C SER A 114 26.26 1.40 3.85
N GLN A 115 26.84 1.99 4.90
CA GLN A 115 27.75 3.13 4.81
C GLN A 115 28.91 2.84 3.86
N GLN A 116 29.68 1.78 4.13
CA GLN A 116 30.87 1.44 3.35
C GLN A 116 30.56 1.22 1.86
N ARG A 117 29.49 0.49 1.56
CA ARG A 117 29.09 0.26 0.16
C ARG A 117 28.65 1.54 -0.52
N ALA A 118 27.94 2.41 0.19
CA ALA A 118 27.50 3.69 -0.31
C ALA A 118 28.68 4.63 -0.60
N GLU A 119 29.66 4.70 0.31
CA GLU A 119 30.88 5.49 0.14
C GLU A 119 31.71 5.04 -1.06
N ASN A 120 31.92 3.73 -1.20
CA ASN A 120 32.64 3.17 -2.36
C ASN A 120 31.91 3.50 -3.67
N ALA A 121 30.58 3.31 -3.70
CA ALA A 121 29.79 3.61 -4.88
C ALA A 121 29.77 5.12 -5.21
N ARG A 122 29.69 5.98 -4.18
CA ARG A 122 29.77 7.43 -4.33
C ARG A 122 31.12 7.85 -4.90
N ALA A 123 32.23 7.30 -4.39
CA ALA A 123 33.56 7.61 -4.90
C ALA A 123 33.68 7.29 -6.40
N ASP A 124 33.19 6.12 -6.82
CA ASP A 124 33.16 5.73 -8.24
C ASP A 124 32.29 6.69 -9.08
N ILE A 125 31.11 7.06 -8.57
CA ILE A 125 30.19 7.97 -9.28
C ILE A 125 30.80 9.35 -9.43
N VAL A 126 31.37 9.91 -8.36
CA VAL A 126 32.02 11.23 -8.38
C VAL A 126 33.20 11.23 -9.34
N ALA A 127 34.04 10.19 -9.32
CA ALA A 127 35.18 10.07 -10.23
C ALA A 127 34.76 10.07 -11.71
N LYS A 128 33.64 9.41 -12.03
CA LYS A 128 33.11 9.36 -13.40
C LYS A 128 32.38 10.63 -13.82
N ALA A 129 31.66 11.27 -12.91
CA ALA A 129 30.91 12.49 -13.20
C ALA A 129 31.84 13.72 -13.32
N GLY A 130 32.92 13.77 -12.53
CA GLY A 130 33.89 14.86 -12.55
C GLY A 130 33.32 16.21 -12.07
N GLY A 131 34.08 17.28 -12.28
CA GLY A 131 33.67 18.65 -11.94
C GLY A 131 33.31 18.82 -10.46
N ASP A 132 32.15 19.40 -10.20
CA ASP A 132 31.56 19.66 -8.89
C ASP A 132 30.77 18.46 -8.32
N ALA A 133 30.86 17.26 -8.90
CA ALA A 133 30.10 16.09 -8.47
C ALA A 133 30.32 15.73 -6.98
N GLN A 134 31.50 16.04 -6.44
CA GLN A 134 31.80 15.86 -5.01
C GLN A 134 30.80 16.62 -4.11
N GLU A 135 30.30 17.77 -4.56
CA GLU A 135 29.37 18.63 -3.82
C GLU A 135 27.90 18.34 -4.14
N ARG A 136 27.62 17.56 -5.19
CA ARG A 136 26.28 17.23 -5.68
C ARG A 136 25.82 15.81 -5.39
N VAL A 137 26.75 14.89 -5.13
CA VAL A 137 26.42 13.48 -4.83
C VAL A 137 26.51 13.26 -3.32
N HIS A 138 25.37 12.98 -2.72
CA HIS A 138 25.20 12.83 -1.27
C HIS A 138 24.75 11.41 -0.93
N ILE A 139 24.99 10.98 0.30
CA ILE A 139 24.53 9.70 0.81
C ILE A 139 23.48 9.98 1.88
N LEU A 140 22.35 9.26 1.81
CA LEU A 140 21.37 9.18 2.89
C LEU A 140 21.37 7.74 3.41
N LEU A 141 21.59 7.56 4.71
CA LEU A 141 21.64 6.24 5.34
C LEU A 141 20.26 5.86 5.86
N ALA A 142 19.68 4.81 5.29
CA ALA A 142 18.48 4.16 5.81
C ALA A 142 18.31 2.74 5.26
N ASP A 143 17.82 1.86 6.11
CA ASP A 143 17.16 0.63 5.74
C ASP A 143 15.68 0.91 5.42
N CYS A 144 15.30 0.76 4.15
CA CYS A 144 13.92 0.96 3.70
C CYS A 144 12.92 -0.02 4.32
N SER A 145 13.35 -1.04 5.07
CA SER A 145 12.47 -1.93 5.83
C SER A 145 12.08 -1.40 7.21
N LEU A 146 12.66 -0.30 7.67
CA LEU A 146 12.43 0.25 9.00
C LEU A 146 11.75 1.62 8.92
N GLU A 147 10.62 1.79 9.60
CA GLU A 147 9.84 3.03 9.53
C GLU A 147 10.64 4.23 10.03
N THR A 148 11.29 4.06 11.18
CA THR A 148 12.03 5.13 11.87
C THR A 148 13.20 5.64 11.04
N GLU A 149 13.90 4.76 10.33
CA GLU A 149 15.01 5.14 9.47
C GLU A 149 14.54 5.85 8.21
N VAL A 150 13.42 5.46 7.62
CA VAL A 150 12.83 6.15 6.46
C VAL A 150 12.42 7.57 6.82
N ARG A 151 11.77 7.77 7.98
CA ARG A 151 11.41 9.13 8.46
C ARG A 151 12.64 9.99 8.72
N ARG A 152 13.61 9.48 9.51
CA ARG A 152 14.85 10.20 9.79
C ARG A 152 15.58 10.58 8.51
N CYS A 153 15.72 9.65 7.57
CA CYS A 153 16.38 9.89 6.29
C CYS A 153 15.68 10.97 5.46
N TRP A 154 14.36 11.07 5.54
CA TRP A 154 13.60 12.13 4.88
C TRP A 154 13.85 13.49 5.54
N ASP A 155 13.91 13.54 6.86
CA ASP A 155 14.24 14.75 7.62
C ASP A 155 15.67 15.20 7.30
N ASP A 156 16.65 14.29 7.31
CA ASP A 156 18.04 14.54 6.93
C ASP A 156 18.15 15.13 5.50
N PHE A 157 17.34 14.61 4.56
CA PHE A 157 17.26 15.16 3.20
C PHE A 157 16.71 16.59 3.20
N CYS A 158 15.60 16.84 3.90
CA CYS A 158 14.98 18.15 3.97
C CYS A 158 15.94 19.19 4.57
N GLU A 159 16.57 18.87 5.70
CA GLU A 159 17.55 19.72 6.38
C GLU A 159 18.74 20.04 5.47
N HIS A 160 19.34 19.03 4.84
CA HIS A 160 20.47 19.22 3.96
C HIS A 160 20.09 20.02 2.69
N SER A 161 18.89 19.78 2.14
CA SER A 161 18.36 20.50 0.97
C SER A 161 18.14 21.99 1.28
N ILE A 162 17.57 22.30 2.44
CA ILE A 162 17.39 23.68 2.94
C ILE A 162 18.73 24.37 3.15
N ALA A 163 19.68 23.70 3.80
CA ALA A 163 21.01 24.26 4.06
C ALA A 163 21.74 24.61 2.75
N LYS A 164 21.52 23.84 1.68
CA LYS A 164 22.12 24.08 0.36
C LYS A 164 21.38 25.14 -0.45
N SER A 165 20.06 25.23 -0.36
CA SER A 165 19.28 26.24 -1.09
C SER A 165 19.41 27.64 -0.47
N GLY A 166 19.69 27.72 0.83
CA GLY A 166 19.69 28.98 1.58
C GLY A 166 18.30 29.56 1.81
N ASP A 167 17.25 28.83 1.43
CA ASP A 167 15.85 29.21 1.58
C ASP A 167 15.15 28.19 2.51
N PRO A 168 14.83 28.56 3.76
CA PRO A 168 14.20 27.66 4.73
C PRO A 168 12.79 27.22 4.33
N THR A 169 12.20 27.84 3.30
CA THR A 169 10.85 27.53 2.83
C THR A 169 10.85 26.60 1.61
N ARG A 170 12.02 26.25 1.07
CA ARG A 170 12.13 25.58 -0.23
C ARG A 170 13.00 24.34 -0.21
N VAL A 171 12.35 23.18 -0.12
CA VAL A 171 12.90 21.87 -0.50
C VAL A 171 12.51 21.60 -1.96
N ARG A 172 13.46 21.11 -2.77
CA ARG A 172 13.21 20.71 -4.16
C ARG A 172 13.50 19.22 -4.35
N LEU A 173 12.60 18.54 -5.06
CA LEU A 173 12.80 17.16 -5.50
C LEU A 173 12.19 16.97 -6.89
N ASP A 174 13.03 16.73 -7.88
CA ASP A 174 12.61 16.52 -9.27
C ASP A 174 12.32 15.05 -9.57
N GLY A 175 12.90 14.13 -8.83
CA GLY A 175 12.62 12.70 -9.03
C GLY A 175 12.91 11.86 -7.80
N LEU A 176 11.94 11.06 -7.40
CA LEU A 176 12.15 9.96 -6.45
C LEU A 176 12.11 8.64 -7.22
N VAL A 177 13.20 7.88 -7.16
CA VAL A 177 13.30 6.54 -7.76
C VAL A 177 13.33 5.49 -6.66
N CYS A 178 12.18 4.82 -6.46
CA CYS A 178 12.04 3.70 -5.54
C CYS A 178 12.57 2.42 -6.21
N ASN A 179 13.90 2.28 -6.23
CA ASN A 179 14.62 1.18 -6.88
C ASN A 179 15.03 0.05 -5.91
N ALA A 180 15.19 0.35 -4.62
CA ALA A 180 15.60 -0.63 -3.62
C ALA A 180 14.67 -1.86 -3.66
N GLY A 181 15.28 -3.04 -3.79
CA GLY A 181 14.57 -4.29 -3.83
C GLY A 181 15.53 -5.47 -3.77
N ALA A 182 15.24 -6.42 -2.89
CA ALA A 182 15.92 -7.70 -2.81
C ALA A 182 14.87 -8.78 -2.55
N LEU A 183 15.06 -9.96 -3.14
CA LEU A 183 14.20 -11.11 -2.88
C LEU A 183 14.76 -11.86 -1.67
N ALA A 184 14.04 -11.85 -0.55
CA ALA A 184 14.42 -12.59 0.64
C ALA A 184 13.80 -13.99 0.63
N ASN A 185 14.62 -15.03 0.44
CA ASN A 185 14.16 -16.42 0.43
C ASN A 185 13.74 -16.93 1.83
N THR A 186 14.23 -16.29 2.90
CA THR A 186 13.93 -16.65 4.29
C THR A 186 13.01 -15.61 4.91
N LYS A 187 11.91 -16.07 5.52
CA LYS A 187 10.98 -15.20 6.27
C LYS A 187 11.75 -14.47 7.37
N THR A 188 11.78 -13.15 7.26
CA THR A 188 12.35 -12.25 8.26
C THR A 188 11.31 -11.21 8.58
N MET A 189 11.05 -10.98 9.88
CA MET A 189 10.12 -9.94 10.32
C MET A 189 10.90 -8.71 10.77
N THR A 190 10.38 -7.52 10.48
CA THR A 190 10.92 -6.26 11.02
C THR A 190 10.53 -6.09 12.49
N ALA A 191 11.10 -5.09 13.17
CA ALA A 191 10.75 -4.78 14.55
C ALA A 191 9.26 -4.40 14.72
N GLU A 192 8.66 -3.84 13.66
CA GLU A 192 7.25 -3.46 13.59
C GLU A 192 6.31 -4.65 13.35
N GLY A 193 6.83 -5.87 13.18
CA GLY A 193 6.04 -7.09 13.06
C GLY A 193 5.49 -7.37 11.66
N ILE A 194 6.06 -6.76 10.63
CA ILE A 194 5.71 -7.01 9.21
C ILE A 194 6.87 -7.71 8.49
N GLU A 195 6.60 -8.45 7.42
CA GLU A 195 7.65 -9.15 6.66
C GLU A 195 8.57 -8.19 5.91
N LEU A 196 9.87 -8.50 5.91
CA LEU A 196 10.96 -7.66 5.40
C LEU A 196 10.78 -7.20 3.94
N THR A 197 10.42 -8.11 3.04
CA THR A 197 10.21 -7.81 1.60
C THR A 197 9.03 -6.87 1.43
N PHE A 198 7.91 -7.14 2.10
CA PHE A 198 6.75 -6.27 2.10
C PHE A 198 7.09 -4.87 2.64
N ALA A 199 7.78 -4.81 3.79
CA ALA A 199 8.23 -3.58 4.43
C ALA A 199 9.09 -2.74 3.49
N SER A 200 10.15 -3.35 2.95
CA SER A 200 11.15 -2.63 2.15
C SER A 200 10.69 -2.28 0.75
N HIS A 201 9.87 -3.11 0.10
CA HIS A 201 9.48 -2.87 -1.29
C HIS A 201 8.21 -2.03 -1.36
N LEU A 202 7.21 -2.30 -0.52
CA LEU A 202 5.91 -1.65 -0.63
C LEU A 202 5.66 -0.66 0.50
N LEU A 203 5.59 -1.11 1.75
CA LEU A 203 5.06 -0.29 2.84
C LEU A 203 5.94 0.92 3.19
N PHE A 204 7.21 0.72 3.53
CA PHE A 204 8.07 1.81 3.96
C PHE A 204 8.91 2.37 2.82
N GLY A 205 9.54 1.49 2.02
CA GLY A 205 10.44 1.93 0.96
C GLY A 205 9.77 2.55 -0.26
N THR A 206 8.45 2.38 -0.45
CA THR A 206 7.69 3.04 -1.52
C THR A 206 6.56 3.89 -0.97
N TYR A 207 5.65 3.33 -0.17
CA TYR A 207 4.47 4.06 0.28
C TYR A 207 4.80 5.15 1.30
N LEU A 208 5.50 4.84 2.40
CA LEU A 208 5.86 5.86 3.39
C LEU A 208 6.81 6.91 2.79
N LEU A 209 7.90 6.48 2.16
CA LEU A 209 8.86 7.39 1.54
C LEU A 209 8.20 8.26 0.45
N GLY A 210 7.36 7.66 -0.39
CA GLY A 210 6.60 8.38 -1.41
C GLY A 210 5.61 9.38 -0.81
N SER A 211 4.92 9.02 0.27
CA SER A 211 3.99 9.91 0.98
C SER A 211 4.69 11.12 1.60
N LEU A 212 5.86 10.90 2.22
CA LEU A 212 6.70 11.98 2.75
C LEU A 212 7.21 12.90 1.63
N ALA A 213 7.55 12.34 0.48
CA ALA A 213 8.04 13.09 -0.67
C ALA A 213 6.97 13.82 -1.47
N MET A 214 5.72 13.36 -1.42
CA MET A 214 4.65 13.84 -2.29
C MET A 214 4.43 15.36 -2.21
N PRO A 215 4.38 16.01 -1.03
CA PRO A 215 4.21 17.46 -0.96
C PRO A 215 5.32 18.25 -1.69
N VAL A 216 6.57 17.76 -1.60
CA VAL A 216 7.73 18.38 -2.28
C VAL A 216 7.70 18.12 -3.78
N LEU A 217 7.29 16.92 -4.19
CA LEU A 217 7.11 16.57 -5.60
C LEU A 217 6.00 17.42 -6.22
N GLU A 218 4.85 17.57 -5.57
CA GLU A 218 3.73 18.40 -6.06
C GLU A 218 4.09 19.88 -6.20
N ALA A 219 4.99 20.37 -5.33
CA ALA A 219 5.53 21.73 -5.40
C ALA A 219 6.60 21.91 -6.49
N THR A 220 7.15 20.81 -7.03
CA THR A 220 8.23 20.84 -8.02
C THR A 220 7.67 20.56 -9.42
N GLU A 221 7.72 21.56 -10.31
CA GLU A 221 7.24 21.42 -11.68
C GLU A 221 7.99 20.32 -12.47
N GLY A 222 7.21 19.45 -13.11
CA GLY A 222 7.71 18.33 -13.90
C GLY A 222 8.33 17.20 -13.07
N SER A 223 8.02 17.13 -11.77
CA SER A 223 8.49 16.08 -10.89
C SER A 223 7.91 14.71 -11.23
N ARG A 224 8.63 13.66 -10.82
CA ARG A 224 8.21 12.26 -10.99
C ARG A 224 8.47 11.43 -9.75
N LEU A 225 7.59 10.46 -9.55
CA LEU A 225 7.80 9.31 -8.69
C LEU A 225 7.86 8.07 -9.58
N ILE A 226 9.02 7.42 -9.60
CA ILE A 226 9.27 6.22 -10.42
C ILE A 226 9.48 5.03 -9.49
N VAL A 227 8.60 4.04 -9.58
CA VAL A 227 8.69 2.83 -8.77
C VAL A 227 9.18 1.66 -9.61
N VAL A 228 10.37 1.15 -9.28
CA VAL A 228 10.95 0.00 -9.98
C VAL A 228 10.33 -1.28 -9.43
N SER A 229 9.32 -1.77 -10.16
CA SER A 229 8.66 -3.04 -9.91
C SER A 229 9.38 -4.19 -10.63
N SER A 230 8.68 -5.24 -11.02
CA SER A 230 9.23 -6.43 -11.66
C SER A 230 8.18 -7.13 -12.51
N GLY A 231 8.63 -7.89 -13.53
CA GLY A 231 7.76 -8.80 -14.26
C GLY A 231 7.08 -9.86 -13.37
N GLY A 232 7.64 -10.17 -12.18
CA GLY A 232 7.03 -11.10 -11.24
C GLY A 232 5.59 -10.73 -10.84
N MET A 233 5.23 -9.44 -10.92
CA MET A 233 3.87 -8.96 -10.65
C MET A 233 2.82 -9.59 -11.58
N TYR A 234 3.18 -9.96 -12.82
CA TYR A 234 2.26 -10.55 -13.80
C TYR A 234 1.66 -11.89 -13.38
N ASN A 235 2.24 -12.57 -12.40
CA ASN A 235 1.82 -13.91 -12.01
C ASN A 235 0.79 -13.93 -10.88
N THR A 236 0.41 -12.77 -10.32
CA THR A 236 -0.44 -12.73 -9.14
C THR A 236 -1.28 -11.44 -9.04
N ALA A 237 -2.44 -11.55 -8.40
CA ALA A 237 -3.17 -10.41 -7.84
C ALA A 237 -2.56 -10.04 -6.48
N PHE A 238 -2.81 -8.83 -5.99
CA PHE A 238 -2.45 -8.49 -4.61
C PHE A 238 -3.33 -9.34 -3.67
N PRO A 239 -2.75 -10.08 -2.71
CA PRO A 239 -3.50 -11.01 -1.89
C PRO A 239 -4.19 -10.27 -0.73
N LYS A 240 -4.82 -11.00 0.18
CA LYS A 240 -5.28 -10.44 1.45
C LYS A 240 -4.09 -9.88 2.23
N TRP A 241 -4.36 -8.88 3.06
CA TRP A 241 -3.34 -8.16 3.81
C TRP A 241 -2.46 -9.07 4.66
N GLU A 242 -3.05 -10.06 5.34
CA GLU A 242 -2.32 -10.98 6.21
C GLU A 242 -1.36 -11.90 5.45
N ASP A 243 -1.68 -12.21 4.20
CA ASP A 243 -0.83 -12.99 3.31
C ASP A 243 0.30 -12.11 2.75
N ALA A 244 -0.02 -10.88 2.33
CA ALA A 244 0.96 -9.91 1.84
C ALA A 244 2.01 -9.56 2.91
N THR A 245 1.56 -9.39 4.16
CA THR A 245 2.41 -9.03 5.32
C THR A 245 3.02 -10.25 6.02
N SER A 246 2.64 -11.47 5.59
CA SER A 246 2.98 -12.74 6.25
C SER A 246 2.65 -12.80 7.75
N THR A 247 1.59 -12.10 8.17
CA THR A 247 1.03 -12.17 9.54
C THR A 247 -0.05 -13.24 9.68
N GLY A 248 -0.48 -13.84 8.56
CA GLY A 248 -1.37 -15.00 8.52
C GLY A 248 -0.70 -16.32 8.87
N THR A 249 -1.45 -17.42 8.75
CA THR A 249 -0.98 -18.79 9.01
C THR A 249 -0.39 -19.49 7.78
N ALA A 250 -0.40 -18.83 6.62
CA ALA A 250 0.12 -19.38 5.38
C ALA A 250 1.65 -19.62 5.48
N LYS A 251 2.13 -20.66 4.77
CA LYS A 251 3.57 -20.92 4.67
C LYS A 251 4.22 -19.82 3.82
N TYR A 252 5.31 -19.25 4.32
CA TYR A 252 6.07 -18.23 3.60
C TYR A 252 6.73 -18.79 2.33
N ASP A 253 6.59 -18.04 1.24
CA ASP A 253 7.28 -18.25 -0.02
C ASP A 253 7.82 -16.90 -0.50
N GLY A 254 9.15 -16.77 -0.57
CA GLY A 254 9.80 -15.50 -0.90
C GLY A 254 9.53 -15.01 -2.32
N GLN A 255 9.24 -15.91 -3.27
CA GLN A 255 8.87 -15.51 -4.63
C GLN A 255 7.47 -14.90 -4.66
N PHE A 256 6.53 -15.48 -3.92
CA PHE A 256 5.19 -14.91 -3.78
C PHE A 256 5.21 -13.59 -2.99
N ALA A 257 5.91 -13.53 -1.85
CA ALA A 257 6.05 -12.29 -1.09
C ALA A 257 6.62 -11.14 -1.95
N TYR A 258 7.65 -11.44 -2.74
CA TYR A 258 8.20 -10.50 -3.72
C TYR A 258 7.15 -10.13 -4.78
N ALA A 259 6.49 -11.09 -5.41
CA ALA A 259 5.48 -10.83 -6.45
C ALA A 259 4.30 -10.00 -5.92
N TYR A 260 3.83 -10.25 -4.70
CA TYR A 260 2.78 -9.49 -4.03
C TYR A 260 3.19 -8.04 -3.81
N ALA A 261 4.38 -7.79 -3.27
CA ALA A 261 4.88 -6.43 -3.07
C ALA A 261 5.03 -5.68 -4.40
N LYS A 262 5.54 -6.35 -5.44
CA LYS A 262 5.69 -5.79 -6.78
C LYS A 262 4.34 -5.52 -7.47
N ARG A 263 3.33 -6.35 -7.26
CA ARG A 263 1.95 -6.10 -7.69
C ARG A 263 1.34 -4.91 -6.96
N GLY A 264 1.53 -4.81 -5.64
CA GLY A 264 1.06 -3.67 -4.85
C GLY A 264 1.70 -2.35 -5.28
N GLN A 265 2.98 -2.34 -5.67
CA GLN A 265 3.65 -1.16 -6.23
C GLN A 265 2.98 -0.65 -7.52
N VAL A 266 2.54 -1.54 -8.42
CA VAL A 266 1.87 -1.16 -9.67
C VAL A 266 0.51 -0.53 -9.35
N LEU A 267 -0.29 -1.21 -8.52
CA LEU A 267 -1.61 -0.72 -8.09
C LEU A 267 -1.50 0.64 -7.36
N LEU A 268 -0.48 0.80 -6.51
CA LEU A 268 -0.18 2.06 -5.83
C LEU A 268 0.07 3.20 -6.83
N CYS A 269 0.90 2.97 -7.84
CA CYS A 269 1.19 4.00 -8.84
C CYS A 269 -0.05 4.40 -9.64
N GLU A 270 -0.97 3.47 -9.91
CA GLU A 270 -2.25 3.78 -10.56
C GLU A 270 -3.09 4.73 -9.70
N GLN A 271 -3.27 4.41 -8.43
CA GLN A 271 -4.05 5.23 -7.50
C GLN A 271 -3.41 6.60 -7.28
N TRP A 272 -2.10 6.66 -7.09
CA TRP A 272 -1.39 7.92 -6.87
C TRP A 272 -1.30 8.81 -8.11
N ALA A 273 -1.31 8.25 -9.32
CA ALA A 273 -1.39 9.06 -10.53
C ALA A 273 -2.72 9.83 -10.63
N GLU A 274 -3.82 9.24 -10.14
CA GLU A 274 -5.12 9.91 -10.06
C GLU A 274 -5.18 10.93 -8.90
N LEU A 275 -4.65 10.57 -7.74
CA LEU A 275 -4.67 11.42 -6.54
C LEU A 275 -3.71 12.63 -6.64
N HIS A 276 -2.59 12.48 -7.35
CA HIS A 276 -1.53 13.49 -7.46
C HIS A 276 -1.24 13.84 -8.93
N PRO A 277 -2.20 14.44 -9.67
CA PRO A 277 -2.07 14.67 -11.12
C PRO A 277 -0.96 15.65 -11.51
N LYS A 278 -0.40 16.40 -10.54
CA LYS A 278 0.75 17.30 -10.74
C LYS A 278 2.09 16.55 -10.82
N VAL A 279 2.15 15.33 -10.30
CA VAL A 279 3.36 14.50 -10.25
C VAL A 279 3.23 13.38 -11.27
N LYS A 280 4.29 13.11 -12.03
CA LYS A 280 4.32 11.93 -12.89
C LYS A 280 4.63 10.69 -12.06
N VAL A 281 3.58 10.03 -11.60
CA VAL A 281 3.66 8.77 -10.85
C VAL A 281 3.58 7.60 -11.82
N VAL A 282 4.62 6.78 -11.89
CA VAL A 282 4.69 5.61 -12.78
C VAL A 282 5.39 4.44 -12.12
N SER A 283 5.11 3.25 -12.63
CA SER A 283 5.88 2.05 -12.29
C SER A 283 6.59 1.53 -13.54
N CYS A 284 7.65 0.76 -13.36
CA CYS A 284 8.41 0.18 -14.48
C CYS A 284 9.05 -1.14 -14.08
N HIS A 285 9.51 -1.93 -15.04
CA HIS A 285 10.40 -3.05 -14.76
C HIS A 285 11.64 -3.06 -15.66
N PRO A 286 12.81 -3.46 -15.13
CA PRO A 286 14.10 -3.34 -15.83
C PRO A 286 14.41 -4.52 -16.76
N GLY A 287 13.42 -5.33 -17.12
CA GLY A 287 13.66 -6.67 -17.69
C GLY A 287 14.45 -7.60 -16.73
N TRP A 288 14.97 -8.70 -17.28
CA TRP A 288 15.77 -9.69 -16.55
C TRP A 288 17.23 -9.25 -16.54
N THR A 289 17.57 -8.38 -15.59
CA THR A 289 18.90 -7.77 -15.49
C THR A 289 19.81 -8.52 -14.53
N SER A 290 21.04 -8.79 -14.97
CA SER A 290 22.09 -9.41 -14.15
C SER A 290 22.56 -8.40 -13.10
N THR A 291 22.29 -8.71 -11.83
CA THR A 291 22.71 -7.90 -10.68
C THR A 291 23.11 -8.81 -9.52
N PRO A 292 23.93 -8.32 -8.56
CA PRO A 292 24.28 -9.09 -7.37
C PRO A 292 23.05 -9.61 -6.60
N ALA A 293 21.95 -8.85 -6.58
CA ALA A 293 20.71 -9.25 -5.91
C ALA A 293 20.02 -10.44 -6.60
N VAL A 294 20.09 -10.52 -7.94
CA VAL A 294 19.53 -11.66 -8.70
C VAL A 294 20.39 -12.91 -8.52
N ASP A 295 21.72 -12.74 -8.48
CA ASP A 295 22.64 -13.84 -8.19
C ASP A 295 22.40 -14.44 -6.80
N GLU A 296 22.20 -13.59 -5.79
CA GLU A 296 21.86 -14.00 -4.42
C GLU A 296 20.48 -14.70 -4.35
N ALA A 297 19.48 -14.18 -5.09
CA ALA A 297 18.12 -14.69 -5.06
C ALA A 297 17.94 -16.05 -5.76
N TYR A 298 18.60 -16.26 -6.91
CA TYR A 298 18.32 -17.41 -7.80
C TYR A 298 19.49 -18.39 -7.98
N GLY A 299 20.71 -18.04 -7.58
CA GLY A 299 21.88 -18.93 -7.66
C GLY A 299 22.05 -19.62 -9.02
N SER A 300 22.17 -20.95 -9.04
CA SER A 300 22.32 -21.76 -10.25
C SER A 300 21.03 -21.90 -11.08
N SER A 301 19.88 -21.51 -10.54
CA SER A 301 18.59 -21.56 -11.23
C SER A 301 18.36 -20.41 -12.21
N LYS A 302 19.28 -19.45 -12.36
CA LYS A 302 19.10 -18.28 -13.25
C LYS A 302 19.10 -18.57 -14.76
N SER A 303 19.46 -19.79 -15.19
CA SER A 303 19.59 -20.15 -16.62
C SER A 303 18.32 -19.95 -17.44
N TYR A 304 17.13 -19.99 -16.83
CA TYR A 304 15.88 -19.71 -17.53
C TYR A 304 15.67 -18.21 -17.83
N LEU A 305 16.43 -17.30 -17.23
CA LEU A 305 16.38 -15.86 -17.47
C LEU A 305 17.28 -15.40 -18.64
N GLU A 306 18.12 -16.30 -19.17
CA GLU A 306 19.10 -15.94 -20.21
C GLU A 306 18.47 -15.70 -21.60
N PRO A 307 19.01 -14.81 -22.45
CA PRO A 307 20.16 -13.94 -22.18
C PRO A 307 19.77 -12.75 -21.31
N MET A 308 20.41 -12.62 -20.15
CA MET A 308 20.11 -11.54 -19.20
C MET A 308 20.66 -10.21 -19.70
N ARG A 309 19.97 -9.12 -19.32
CA ARG A 309 20.40 -7.74 -19.56
C ARG A 309 21.62 -7.39 -18.69
N ASN A 310 22.49 -6.51 -19.19
CA ASN A 310 23.48 -5.83 -18.36
C ASN A 310 22.86 -4.67 -17.56
N THR A 311 23.60 -4.08 -16.62
CA THR A 311 23.07 -3.02 -15.73
C THR A 311 22.58 -1.80 -16.48
N TRP A 312 23.27 -1.38 -17.56
CA TRP A 312 22.84 -0.28 -18.40
C TRP A 312 21.50 -0.57 -19.08
N GLN A 313 21.36 -1.73 -19.73
CA GLN A 313 20.11 -2.16 -20.37
C GLN A 313 18.93 -2.25 -19.40
N GLY A 314 19.19 -2.55 -18.12
CA GLY A 314 18.17 -2.52 -17.07
C GLY A 314 17.83 -1.11 -16.57
N ALA A 315 18.81 -0.20 -16.54
CA ALA A 315 18.66 1.16 -16.03
C ALA A 315 18.13 2.15 -17.07
N GLU A 316 18.42 1.92 -18.35
CA GLU A 316 18.22 2.87 -19.44
C GLU A 316 16.77 3.40 -19.52
N GLY A 317 15.77 2.52 -19.54
CA GLY A 317 14.36 2.94 -19.55
C GLY A 317 13.94 3.71 -18.28
N ILE A 318 14.53 3.40 -17.13
CA ILE A 318 14.27 4.11 -15.85
C ILE A 318 14.89 5.51 -15.90
N ILE A 319 16.11 5.62 -16.43
CA ILE A 319 16.80 6.89 -16.65
C ILE A 319 15.99 7.76 -17.62
N TRP A 320 15.45 7.17 -18.70
CA TRP A 320 14.57 7.88 -19.61
C TRP A 320 13.36 8.48 -18.90
N LEU A 321 12.67 7.72 -18.04
CA LEU A 321 11.58 8.24 -17.21
C LEU A 321 12.02 9.38 -16.28
N CYS A 322 13.27 9.38 -15.82
CA CYS A 322 13.81 10.44 -14.95
C CYS A 322 14.02 11.77 -15.68
N VAL A 323 14.21 11.76 -17.01
CA VAL A 323 14.73 12.94 -17.75
C VAL A 323 13.91 13.36 -18.96
N THR A 324 13.06 12.47 -19.47
CA THR A 324 12.18 12.78 -20.60
C THR A 324 11.20 13.90 -20.25
N ASP A 325 10.63 14.52 -21.28
CA ASP A 325 9.59 15.52 -21.08
C ASP A 325 8.40 14.87 -20.33
N PRO A 326 7.89 15.49 -19.24
CA PRO A 326 6.75 14.96 -18.51
C PRO A 326 5.52 14.67 -19.38
N SER A 327 5.33 15.36 -20.51
CA SER A 327 4.22 15.10 -21.44
C SER A 327 4.33 13.75 -22.16
N ALA A 328 5.54 13.17 -22.23
CA ALA A 328 5.78 11.85 -22.82
C ALA A 328 5.48 10.71 -21.83
N ILE A 329 5.23 11.03 -20.56
CA ILE A 329 4.93 10.07 -19.50
C ILE A 329 3.42 9.99 -19.29
N GLU A 330 2.87 8.80 -19.52
CA GLU A 330 1.50 8.43 -19.21
C GLU A 330 1.36 8.19 -17.70
N PRO A 331 0.55 8.99 -16.97
CA PRO A 331 0.36 8.81 -15.54
C PRO A 331 -0.20 7.42 -15.20
N GLY A 332 0.36 6.76 -14.19
CA GLY A 332 -0.10 5.47 -13.71
C GLY A 332 0.25 4.29 -14.62
N ALA A 333 0.96 4.51 -15.73
CA ALA A 333 1.39 3.44 -16.61
C ALA A 333 2.50 2.57 -16.00
N PHE A 334 2.60 1.35 -16.52
CA PHE A 334 3.65 0.39 -16.18
C PHE A 334 4.60 0.25 -17.38
N TYR A 335 5.84 0.71 -17.24
CA TYR A 335 6.79 0.81 -18.35
C TYR A 335 7.75 -0.36 -18.47
N LEU A 336 8.08 -0.71 -19.72
CA LEU A 336 9.26 -1.48 -20.14
C LEU A 336 9.85 -0.77 -21.35
N ASP A 337 11.17 -0.54 -21.35
CA ASP A 337 11.90 -0.03 -22.52
C ASP A 337 11.24 1.22 -23.15
N ARG A 338 10.91 2.20 -22.29
CA ARG A 338 10.27 3.48 -22.64
C ARG A 338 8.82 3.40 -23.16
N GLU A 339 8.23 2.20 -23.21
CA GLU A 339 6.85 2.01 -23.66
C GLU A 339 5.93 1.53 -22.51
N PRO A 340 4.70 2.06 -22.41
CA PRO A 340 3.67 1.49 -21.56
C PRO A 340 3.35 0.04 -21.93
N GLN A 341 3.24 -0.82 -20.93
CA GLN A 341 2.89 -2.23 -21.07
C GLN A 341 1.56 -2.52 -20.38
N VAL A 342 0.91 -3.60 -20.81
CA VAL A 342 -0.23 -4.16 -20.10
C VAL A 342 0.15 -4.48 -18.66
N LYS A 343 -0.78 -4.35 -17.72
CA LYS A 343 -0.53 -4.61 -16.28
C LYS A 343 -0.94 -6.03 -15.86
N HIS A 344 -1.72 -6.70 -16.69
CA HIS A 344 -2.28 -8.02 -16.42
C HIS A 344 -2.04 -8.94 -17.60
N MET A 345 -1.38 -10.07 -17.35
CA MET A 345 -1.26 -11.18 -18.29
C MET A 345 -2.10 -12.34 -17.75
N GLY A 346 -2.82 -13.05 -18.63
CA GLY A 346 -3.60 -14.23 -18.23
C GLY A 346 -4.93 -14.43 -18.96
N GLY A 347 -5.30 -13.57 -19.91
CA GLY A 347 -6.43 -13.79 -20.80
C GLY A 347 -6.03 -14.66 -22.00
N ALA A 348 -7.01 -15.15 -22.76
CA ALA A 348 -6.73 -15.84 -24.01
C ALA A 348 -5.94 -14.91 -24.96
N PHE A 349 -4.87 -15.41 -25.60
CA PHE A 349 -4.07 -14.64 -26.58
C PHE A 349 -3.45 -13.33 -26.06
N PHE A 350 -2.85 -13.32 -24.86
CA PHE A 350 -2.22 -12.12 -24.29
C PHE A 350 -3.20 -10.97 -23.97
N THR A 351 -4.50 -11.26 -23.86
CA THR A 351 -5.49 -10.31 -23.34
C THR A 351 -5.36 -10.17 -21.81
N GLU A 352 -5.87 -9.06 -21.25
CA GLU A 352 -5.85 -8.83 -19.81
C GLU A 352 -6.64 -9.92 -19.05
N GLY A 353 -5.92 -10.80 -18.36
CA GLY A 353 -6.52 -11.90 -17.59
C GLY A 353 -7.23 -11.43 -16.33
N THR A 354 -8.28 -12.13 -15.93
CA THR A 354 -9.04 -11.84 -14.70
C THR A 354 -8.35 -12.31 -13.42
N ILE A 355 -7.45 -13.32 -13.50
CA ILE A 355 -6.88 -13.96 -12.31
C ILE A 355 -5.81 -13.15 -11.58
N THR A 356 -5.27 -12.11 -12.23
CA THR A 356 -4.25 -11.22 -11.64
C THR A 356 -4.77 -9.82 -11.35
N LYS A 357 -6.08 -9.61 -11.55
CA LYS A 357 -6.77 -8.36 -11.28
C LYS A 357 -7.29 -8.33 -9.85
N ASN A 358 -7.21 -7.15 -9.25
CA ASN A 358 -7.91 -6.82 -8.02
C ASN A 358 -9.15 -5.99 -8.37
N SER A 359 -10.23 -6.19 -7.62
CA SER A 359 -11.40 -5.32 -7.67
C SER A 359 -11.09 -3.93 -7.12
N PRO A 360 -11.85 -2.88 -7.49
CA PRO A 360 -11.65 -1.55 -6.93
C PRO A 360 -11.71 -1.51 -5.39
N GLY A 361 -12.57 -2.35 -4.77
CA GLY A 361 -12.65 -2.47 -3.32
C GLY A 361 -11.38 -3.04 -2.69
N GLU A 362 -10.79 -4.09 -3.28
CA GLU A 362 -9.53 -4.66 -2.79
C GLU A 362 -8.35 -3.68 -2.92
N VAL A 363 -8.33 -2.89 -4.00
CA VAL A 363 -7.31 -1.84 -4.18
C VAL A 363 -7.49 -0.73 -3.14
N ALA A 364 -8.74 -0.29 -2.90
CA ALA A 364 -9.03 0.71 -1.88
C ALA A 364 -8.66 0.21 -0.47
N ASP A 365 -8.92 -1.05 -0.15
CA ASP A 365 -8.52 -1.66 1.12
C ASP A 365 -7.00 -1.73 1.28
N MET A 366 -6.27 -2.12 0.21
CA MET A 366 -4.81 -2.09 0.21
C MET A 366 -4.29 -0.67 0.50
N MET A 367 -4.81 0.33 -0.20
CA MET A 367 -4.40 1.74 -0.02
C MET A 367 -4.67 2.24 1.39
N ARG A 368 -5.86 1.97 1.94
CA ARG A 368 -6.22 2.32 3.31
C ARG A 368 -5.29 1.63 4.31
N LEU A 369 -5.00 0.35 4.15
CA LEU A 369 -4.14 -0.38 5.09
C LEU A 369 -2.68 0.11 5.05
N LEU A 370 -2.17 0.47 3.88
CA LEU A 370 -0.87 1.14 3.73
C LEU A 370 -0.85 2.48 4.47
N GLU A 371 -1.91 3.29 4.30
CA GLU A 371 -2.06 4.59 4.98
C GLU A 371 -2.14 4.43 6.50
N ASP A 372 -2.94 3.50 6.97
CA ASP A 372 -3.13 3.19 8.37
C ASP A 372 -1.78 2.81 9.00
N TRP A 373 -1.05 1.88 8.39
CA TRP A 373 0.27 1.46 8.85
C TRP A 373 1.30 2.57 8.83
N ALA A 374 1.34 3.37 7.76
CA ALA A 374 2.24 4.52 7.63
C ALA A 374 1.92 5.64 8.64
N ASN A 375 0.72 5.65 9.22
CA ASN A 375 0.32 6.57 10.29
C ASN A 375 0.33 5.91 11.68
N GLY A 376 0.99 4.75 11.81
CA GLY A 376 1.20 4.06 13.08
C GLY A 376 0.03 3.19 13.57
N ARG A 377 -1.06 3.07 12.80
CA ARG A 377 -2.17 2.15 13.11
C ARG A 377 -1.80 0.74 12.69
N ARG A 378 -1.59 -0.15 13.65
CA ARG A 378 -1.04 -1.52 13.42
C ARG A 378 -2.13 -2.58 13.33
N ASP A 379 -1.78 -3.76 12.83
CA ASP A 379 -2.71 -4.89 12.60
C ASP A 379 -3.57 -5.27 13.83
N SER A 380 -3.05 -5.17 15.06
CA SER A 380 -3.84 -5.40 16.28
C SER A 380 -4.97 -4.39 16.45
N GLU A 381 -4.69 -3.11 16.21
CA GLU A 381 -5.68 -2.02 16.26
C GLU A 381 -6.64 -2.10 15.06
N LEU A 382 -6.15 -2.53 13.90
CA LEU A 382 -6.94 -2.71 12.68
C LEU A 382 -7.91 -3.90 12.78
N ARG A 383 -7.52 -4.99 13.42
CA ARG A 383 -8.41 -6.13 13.73
C ARG A 383 -9.50 -5.74 14.73
N VAL A 384 -9.16 -4.90 15.72
CA VAL A 384 -10.15 -4.33 16.64
C VAL A 384 -11.08 -3.35 15.91
N ALA A 385 -10.57 -2.58 14.94
CA ALA A 385 -11.37 -1.70 14.10
C ALA A 385 -12.37 -2.44 13.20
N SER A 386 -12.00 -3.59 12.63
CA SER A 386 -12.85 -4.37 11.73
C SER A 386 -13.85 -5.31 12.41
N ALA A 387 -13.63 -5.71 13.67
CA ALA A 387 -14.59 -6.51 14.42
C ALA A 387 -15.87 -5.72 14.75
N PRO A 388 -17.07 -6.31 14.69
CA PRO A 388 -18.29 -5.63 15.12
C PRO A 388 -18.18 -5.13 16.56
N LEU A 389 -18.78 -3.98 16.87
CA LEU A 389 -18.88 -3.52 18.26
C LEU A 389 -19.62 -4.58 19.09
N ALA A 390 -19.06 -4.90 20.25
CA ALA A 390 -19.72 -5.74 21.24
C ALA A 390 -20.27 -4.86 22.39
N ALA A 391 -21.42 -5.26 22.94
CA ALA A 391 -21.90 -4.70 24.20
C ALA A 391 -20.97 -5.15 25.34
N MET A 392 -20.90 -4.34 26.41
CA MET A 392 -20.18 -4.76 27.61
C MET A 392 -20.78 -6.04 28.20
N THR A 393 -19.93 -6.85 28.83
CA THR A 393 -20.32 -8.09 29.48
C THR A 393 -20.81 -7.89 30.92
N SER A 394 -20.36 -6.82 31.57
CA SER A 394 -20.81 -6.43 32.91
C SER A 394 -22.28 -6.00 32.86
N PRO A 395 -23.15 -6.52 33.74
CA PRO A 395 -24.55 -6.14 33.76
C PRO A 395 -24.74 -4.68 34.18
N ILE A 396 -25.72 -4.01 33.59
CA ILE A 396 -26.18 -2.69 34.04
C ILE A 396 -27.48 -2.80 34.83
N ASP A 397 -27.62 -1.94 35.85
CA ASP A 397 -28.83 -1.73 36.61
C ASP A 397 -29.74 -0.77 35.83
N LEU A 398 -30.78 -1.31 35.18
CA LEU A 398 -31.70 -0.54 34.34
C LEU A 398 -32.33 0.65 35.09
N PRO A 399 -32.92 0.48 36.30
CA PRO A 399 -33.39 1.61 37.10
C PRO A 399 -32.37 2.75 37.27
N ARG A 400 -31.09 2.42 37.53
CA ARG A 400 -30.02 3.43 37.65
C ARG A 400 -29.61 4.04 36.32
N PHE A 401 -29.76 3.30 35.21
CA PHE A 401 -29.47 3.79 33.87
C PHE A 401 -30.54 4.75 33.32
N MET A 402 -31.78 4.66 33.80
CA MET A 402 -32.90 5.51 33.36
C MET A 402 -32.65 7.00 33.63
N GLY A 403 -33.53 7.84 33.10
CA GLY A 403 -33.47 9.29 33.23
C GLY A 403 -32.68 9.97 32.12
N THR A 404 -32.17 11.15 32.41
CA THR A 404 -31.59 12.05 31.42
C THR A 404 -30.10 11.78 31.17
N TRP A 405 -29.73 11.79 29.89
CA TRP A 405 -28.37 11.72 29.39
C TRP A 405 -28.15 12.82 28.36
N TYR A 406 -27.07 13.60 28.52
CA TYR A 406 -26.66 14.63 27.58
C TYR A 406 -25.67 14.02 26.59
N VAL A 407 -25.93 14.15 25.29
CA VAL A 407 -24.98 13.72 24.26
C VAL A 407 -23.84 14.72 24.20
N ILE A 408 -22.65 14.29 24.62
CA ILE A 408 -21.43 15.10 24.66
C ILE A 408 -20.73 15.07 23.30
N ALA A 409 -20.72 13.91 22.65
CA ALA A 409 -20.18 13.74 21.30
C ALA A 409 -20.80 12.52 20.61
N ASN A 410 -20.86 12.56 19.28
CA ASN A 410 -21.40 11.47 18.49
C ASN A 410 -20.77 11.38 17.09
N ILE A 411 -20.92 10.23 16.45
CA ILE A 411 -20.93 10.17 14.97
C ILE A 411 -22.38 10.33 14.57
N PRO A 412 -22.78 11.45 13.96
CA PRO A 412 -24.18 11.78 13.76
C PRO A 412 -24.85 10.86 12.74
N THR A 413 -26.05 10.41 13.10
CA THR A 413 -27.06 9.86 12.19
C THR A 413 -27.62 10.92 11.26
N PHE A 414 -28.49 10.48 10.34
CA PHE A 414 -29.26 11.40 9.50
C PHE A 414 -30.17 12.35 10.30
N PHE A 415 -30.61 11.97 11.51
CA PHE A 415 -31.58 12.74 12.30
C PHE A 415 -30.94 13.83 13.17
N ASP A 416 -29.73 13.60 13.66
CA ASP A 416 -28.97 14.45 14.61
C ASP A 416 -27.76 15.14 13.96
N ARG A 417 -27.59 15.03 12.64
CA ARG A 417 -26.59 15.81 11.89
C ARG A 417 -26.88 17.30 12.01
N GLY A 418 -25.89 18.04 12.51
CA GLY A 418 -25.95 19.50 12.66
C GLY A 418 -26.92 19.97 13.76
N THR A 419 -27.21 19.11 14.74
CA THR A 419 -28.03 19.47 15.90
C THR A 419 -27.18 19.82 17.12
N THR A 420 -27.77 20.58 18.04
CA THR A 420 -27.21 20.94 19.34
C THR A 420 -28.23 20.63 20.44
N HIS A 421 -27.83 20.73 21.71
CA HIS A 421 -28.68 20.46 22.87
C HIS A 421 -29.31 19.05 22.81
N ASN A 422 -28.52 18.08 22.37
CA ASN A 422 -28.96 16.72 22.18
C ASN A 422 -29.08 16.05 23.56
N VAL A 423 -30.28 15.62 23.91
CA VAL A 423 -30.59 14.99 25.20
C VAL A 423 -31.43 13.75 24.94
N GLU A 424 -31.04 12.64 25.53
CA GLU A 424 -31.80 11.39 25.54
C GLU A 424 -32.38 11.17 26.93
N ASN A 425 -33.69 10.95 27.00
CA ASN A 425 -34.37 10.67 28.25
C ASN A 425 -35.02 9.29 28.20
N TYR A 426 -34.55 8.40 29.08
CA TYR A 426 -34.94 6.99 29.11
C TYR A 426 -35.94 6.74 30.23
N LYS A 427 -37.02 6.02 29.91
CA LYS A 427 -38.05 5.59 30.87
C LYS A 427 -38.35 4.11 30.68
N LEU A 428 -38.21 3.33 31.74
CA LEU A 428 -38.56 1.92 31.75
C LEU A 428 -40.08 1.75 31.84
N ASP A 429 -40.61 0.75 31.15
CA ASP A 429 -42.00 0.33 31.29
C ASP A 429 -42.24 -0.47 32.58
N ASP A 430 -43.51 -0.65 32.95
CA ASP A 430 -43.90 -1.44 34.12
C ASP A 430 -43.48 -2.92 34.00
N GLY A 431 -43.27 -3.41 32.77
CA GLY A 431 -42.80 -4.76 32.47
C GLY A 431 -41.28 -4.97 32.61
N GLY A 432 -40.51 -3.90 32.83
CA GLY A 432 -39.08 -3.96 33.09
C GLY A 432 -38.19 -4.36 31.91
N ARG A 433 -38.73 -4.37 30.68
CA ARG A 433 -37.98 -4.82 29.48
C ARG A 433 -38.09 -3.89 28.28
N VAL A 434 -39.02 -2.93 28.31
CA VAL A 434 -39.17 -1.93 27.27
C VAL A 434 -38.74 -0.58 27.81
N VAL A 435 -37.84 0.09 27.09
CA VAL A 435 -37.39 1.44 27.41
C VAL A 435 -37.94 2.41 26.38
N HIS A 436 -38.66 3.42 26.84
CA HIS A 436 -39.07 4.56 26.04
C HIS A 436 -37.95 5.60 26.04
N VAL A 437 -37.54 6.02 24.85
CA VAL A 437 -36.46 7.02 24.67
C VAL A 437 -37.05 8.25 24.00
N ASP A 438 -37.00 9.37 24.69
CA ASP A 438 -37.31 10.68 24.12
C ASP A 438 -35.99 11.37 23.78
N PHE A 439 -35.67 11.49 22.49
CA PHE A 439 -34.51 12.23 21.99
C PHE A 439 -34.93 13.65 21.62
N THR A 440 -34.45 14.64 22.36
CA THR A 440 -34.68 16.07 22.08
C THR A 440 -33.42 16.72 21.53
N TYR A 441 -33.59 17.62 20.55
CA TYR A 441 -32.48 18.28 19.86
C TYR A 441 -32.89 19.65 19.32
N ARG A 442 -31.93 20.49 18.94
CA ARG A 442 -32.15 21.78 18.26
C ARG A 442 -31.43 21.82 16.92
N LYS A 443 -32.15 22.14 15.84
CA LYS A 443 -31.56 22.36 14.50
C LYS A 443 -31.21 23.83 14.30
N ALA A 444 -30.08 24.09 13.63
CA ALA A 444 -29.67 25.44 13.25
C ALA A 444 -30.79 26.16 12.47
N GLY A 445 -31.10 27.40 12.86
CA GLY A 445 -32.16 28.20 12.26
C GLY A 445 -33.59 27.88 12.72
N SER A 446 -33.81 26.84 13.55
CA SER A 446 -35.12 26.53 14.13
C SER A 446 -35.21 27.00 15.59
N GLY A 447 -36.24 27.78 15.92
CA GLY A 447 -36.45 28.29 17.28
C GLY A 447 -37.11 27.29 18.25
N LYS A 448 -37.59 26.15 17.75
CA LYS A 448 -38.31 25.13 18.55
C LYS A 448 -37.48 23.84 18.65
N PRO A 449 -37.39 23.20 19.82
CA PRO A 449 -36.75 21.90 19.97
C PRO A 449 -37.51 20.83 19.17
N GLY A 450 -36.77 19.97 18.48
CA GLY A 450 -37.29 18.74 17.89
C GLY A 450 -37.39 17.65 18.93
N LEU A 451 -38.32 16.71 18.71
CA LEU A 451 -38.50 15.52 19.53
C LEU A 451 -38.61 14.30 18.60
N LEU A 452 -37.80 13.28 18.86
CA LEU A 452 -37.90 11.96 18.26
C LEU A 452 -38.18 10.95 19.37
N GLN A 453 -39.34 10.30 19.30
CA GLN A 453 -39.70 9.24 20.22
C GLN A 453 -39.23 7.90 19.67
N GLN A 454 -38.65 7.07 20.54
CA GLN A 454 -38.18 5.73 20.20
C GLN A 454 -38.61 4.75 21.29
N ARG A 455 -38.65 3.48 20.91
CA ARG A 455 -38.90 2.35 21.81
C ARG A 455 -37.73 1.39 21.68
N ALA A 456 -37.15 0.99 22.80
CA ALA A 456 -36.09 -0.01 22.87
C ALA A 456 -36.58 -1.25 23.62
N GLU A 457 -36.21 -2.43 23.16
CA GLU A 457 -36.43 -3.71 23.86
C GLU A 457 -35.07 -4.23 24.34
N VAL A 458 -34.95 -4.58 25.62
CA VAL A 458 -33.73 -5.17 26.18
C VAL A 458 -33.63 -6.64 25.76
N VAL A 459 -32.53 -7.03 25.10
CA VAL A 459 -32.43 -8.34 24.45
C VAL A 459 -31.49 -9.34 25.14
N ASN A 460 -30.67 -8.90 26.10
CA ASN A 460 -29.77 -9.77 26.86
C ASN A 460 -29.92 -9.59 28.38
N ASP A 461 -29.54 -10.61 29.15
CA ASP A 461 -29.68 -10.60 30.62
C ASP A 461 -28.77 -9.56 31.30
N ALA A 462 -27.63 -9.24 30.70
CA ALA A 462 -26.76 -8.16 31.17
C ALA A 462 -27.37 -6.76 30.96
N CYS A 463 -28.50 -6.67 30.27
CA CYS A 463 -29.20 -5.43 29.96
C CYS A 463 -28.40 -4.42 29.12
N THR A 464 -27.37 -4.85 28.40
CA THR A 464 -26.42 -4.00 27.66
C THR A 464 -26.64 -4.02 26.15
N GLN A 465 -27.52 -4.88 25.65
CA GLN A 465 -27.89 -4.96 24.25
C GLN A 465 -29.38 -4.70 24.09
N TRP A 466 -29.73 -3.66 23.33
CA TRP A 466 -31.12 -3.27 23.09
C TRP A 466 -31.44 -3.29 21.59
N ALA A 467 -32.72 -3.44 21.26
CA ALA A 467 -33.26 -3.31 19.90
C ALA A 467 -34.19 -2.10 19.82
N ILE A 468 -33.78 -1.06 19.09
CA ILE A 468 -34.49 0.23 18.98
C ILE A 468 -35.37 0.28 17.73
N SER A 469 -36.58 0.83 17.94
CA SER A 469 -37.57 1.16 16.91
C SER A 469 -37.97 2.64 17.03
N PRO A 470 -37.65 3.50 16.04
CA PRO A 470 -38.06 4.91 16.04
C PRO A 470 -39.54 5.08 15.64
N LYS A 471 -40.16 6.17 16.10
CA LYS A 471 -41.54 6.55 15.77
C LYS A 471 -41.57 7.64 14.69
N LEU A 472 -42.06 7.28 13.50
CA LEU A 472 -42.33 8.22 12.39
C LEU A 472 -43.81 8.09 12.01
N GLY A 473 -44.68 8.77 12.75
CA GLY A 473 -46.14 8.56 12.72
C GLY A 473 -46.55 7.29 13.49
N VAL A 474 -46.09 6.13 13.02
CA VAL A 474 -46.15 4.84 13.72
C VAL A 474 -44.74 4.34 14.09
N PHE A 475 -44.63 3.38 15.00
CA PHE A 475 -43.36 2.69 15.23
C PHE A 475 -43.05 1.80 14.04
N LEU A 476 -41.89 1.99 13.42
CA LEU A 476 -41.46 1.15 12.31
C LEU A 476 -41.08 -0.25 12.81
N PRO A 477 -41.29 -1.33 12.03
CA PRO A 477 -40.86 -2.68 12.38
C PRO A 477 -39.33 -2.87 12.17
N LEU A 478 -38.54 -1.86 12.51
CA LEU A 478 -37.08 -1.88 12.46
C LEU A 478 -36.53 -2.23 13.84
N ARG A 479 -35.55 -3.14 13.89
CA ARG A 479 -34.83 -3.52 15.11
C ARG A 479 -33.36 -3.14 14.96
N ILE A 480 -33.05 -1.89 15.28
CA ILE A 480 -31.69 -1.36 15.21
C ILE A 480 -30.96 -1.76 16.50
N ALA A 481 -29.85 -2.47 16.37
CA ALA A 481 -29.04 -2.84 17.53
C ALA A 481 -28.46 -1.60 18.20
N TYR A 482 -28.58 -1.50 19.51
CA TYR A 482 -28.10 -0.40 20.34
C TYR A 482 -27.33 -0.99 21.52
N LEU A 483 -26.02 -0.79 21.53
CA LEU A 483 -25.09 -1.54 22.37
C LEU A 483 -24.46 -0.60 23.39
N VAL A 484 -24.72 -0.84 24.68
CA VAL A 484 -23.99 -0.18 25.77
C VAL A 484 -22.59 -0.77 25.81
N ALA A 485 -21.62 -0.06 25.23
CA ALA A 485 -20.24 -0.51 25.09
C ALA A 485 -19.39 -0.16 26.32
N ASP A 486 -19.70 0.97 26.98
CA ASP A 486 -19.09 1.39 28.24
C ASP A 486 -20.10 2.15 29.12
N CYS A 487 -19.99 2.01 30.44
CA CYS A 487 -20.81 2.71 31.42
C CYS A 487 -20.01 2.78 32.72
N ALA A 488 -19.87 3.98 33.28
CA ALA A 488 -19.19 4.15 34.56
C ALA A 488 -20.00 3.49 35.69
N GLU A 489 -19.34 2.94 36.71
CA GLU A 489 -20.00 2.25 37.84
C GLU A 489 -20.96 3.16 38.63
N ASP A 490 -20.68 4.47 38.62
CA ASP A 490 -21.52 5.51 39.23
C ASP A 490 -22.60 6.06 38.27
N TYR A 491 -22.65 5.57 37.03
CA TYR A 491 -23.55 5.99 35.96
C TYR A 491 -23.38 7.46 35.56
N SER A 492 -22.19 8.04 35.75
CA SER A 492 -21.86 9.41 35.33
C SER A 492 -21.70 9.55 33.82
N THR A 493 -21.13 8.54 33.15
CA THR A 493 -20.85 8.52 31.71
C THR A 493 -21.22 7.18 31.07
N THR A 494 -21.57 7.19 29.79
CA THR A 494 -21.77 5.98 28.98
C THR A 494 -21.38 6.18 27.52
N ILE A 495 -20.96 5.10 26.87
CA ILE A 495 -20.73 5.02 25.44
C ILE A 495 -21.68 3.98 24.85
N ILE A 496 -22.45 4.41 23.86
CA ILE A 496 -23.38 3.55 23.14
C ILE A 496 -23.06 3.57 21.66
N GLY A 497 -23.16 2.42 21.00
CA GLY A 497 -22.91 2.31 19.57
C GLY A 497 -23.75 1.23 18.90
N VAL A 498 -23.40 0.97 17.65
CA VAL A 498 -24.04 -0.02 16.79
C VAL A 498 -22.99 -1.02 16.27
N PRO A 499 -23.36 -2.26 15.91
CA PRO A 499 -22.39 -3.30 15.55
C PRO A 499 -21.39 -2.91 14.45
N ASP A 500 -21.84 -2.19 13.42
CA ASP A 500 -20.98 -1.77 12.30
C ASP A 500 -20.18 -0.50 12.55
N LYS A 501 -20.31 0.10 13.75
CA LYS A 501 -19.64 1.34 14.19
C LYS A 501 -19.95 2.56 13.32
N SER A 502 -21.04 2.52 12.55
CA SER A 502 -21.50 3.68 11.77
C SER A 502 -21.94 4.85 12.67
N TYR A 503 -22.37 4.57 13.90
CA TYR A 503 -22.80 5.55 14.89
C TYR A 503 -22.24 5.26 16.28
N ILE A 504 -22.09 6.32 17.06
CA ILE A 504 -21.69 6.30 18.47
C ILE A 504 -22.31 7.49 19.17
N TRP A 505 -22.71 7.32 20.43
CA TRP A 505 -23.14 8.37 21.34
C TRP A 505 -22.31 8.26 22.62
N ILE A 506 -21.53 9.29 22.89
CA ILE A 506 -20.82 9.49 24.16
C ILE A 506 -21.69 10.43 24.99
N MET A 507 -22.15 9.95 26.13
CA MET A 507 -23.12 10.66 26.95
C MET A 507 -22.68 10.79 28.40
N ALA A 508 -23.16 11.85 29.06
CA ALA A 508 -22.95 12.10 30.47
C ALA A 508 -24.24 12.52 31.18
N ARG A 509 -24.27 12.42 32.51
CA ARG A 509 -25.38 12.93 33.34
C ARG A 509 -25.43 14.45 33.45
N THR A 510 -24.36 15.12 33.06
CA THR A 510 -24.25 16.59 33.02
C THR A 510 -24.12 17.10 31.58
N PRO A 511 -24.54 18.33 31.29
CA PRO A 511 -24.43 18.93 29.95
C PRO A 511 -22.99 19.06 29.44
N THR A 512 -22.02 19.12 30.35
CA THR A 512 -20.60 19.25 30.03
C THR A 512 -19.78 18.29 30.89
N VAL A 513 -18.63 17.89 30.37
CA VAL A 513 -17.58 17.14 31.07
C VAL A 513 -16.25 17.89 30.93
N ASP A 514 -15.34 17.70 31.87
CA ASP A 514 -13.99 18.26 31.73
C ASP A 514 -13.21 17.59 30.59
N GLN A 515 -12.11 18.22 30.18
CA GLN A 515 -11.33 17.76 29.03
C GLN A 515 -10.67 16.40 29.29
N ALA A 516 -10.23 16.12 30.51
CA ALA A 516 -9.59 14.85 30.83
C ALA A 516 -10.56 13.67 30.72
N THR A 517 -11.79 13.85 31.19
CA THR A 517 -12.90 12.89 31.06
C THR A 517 -13.27 12.70 29.60
N TYR A 518 -13.36 13.79 28.83
CA TYR A 518 -13.63 13.73 27.40
C TYR A 518 -12.57 12.93 26.65
N ASP A 519 -11.29 13.20 26.90
CA ASP A 519 -10.17 12.50 26.26
C ASP A 519 -10.14 11.02 26.65
N ALA A 520 -10.46 10.68 27.90
CA ALA A 520 -10.60 9.30 28.36
C ALA A 520 -11.74 8.56 27.64
N LEU A 521 -12.89 9.20 27.43
CA LEU A 521 -14.02 8.63 26.68
C LEU A 521 -13.68 8.44 25.20
N LEU A 522 -12.96 9.38 24.59
CA LEU A 522 -12.46 9.23 23.22
C LEU A 522 -11.42 8.11 23.11
N ALA A 523 -10.56 7.94 24.11
CA ALA A 523 -9.61 6.83 24.16
C ALA A 523 -10.34 5.47 24.26
N LYS A 524 -11.42 5.38 25.05
CA LYS A 524 -12.29 4.19 25.08
C LYS A 524 -12.97 3.94 23.73
N ALA A 525 -13.56 4.96 23.11
CA ALA A 525 -14.15 4.84 21.78
C ALA A 525 -13.13 4.35 20.74
N ARG A 526 -11.90 4.88 20.78
CA ARG A 526 -10.77 4.41 19.95
C ARG A 526 -10.45 2.95 20.22
N SER A 527 -10.44 2.52 21.48
CA SER A 527 -10.21 1.12 21.85
C SER A 527 -11.28 0.15 21.33
N PHE A 528 -12.48 0.65 21.02
CA PHE A 528 -13.54 -0.12 20.35
C PHE A 528 -13.41 -0.10 18.82
N GLY A 529 -12.42 0.61 18.27
CA GLY A 529 -12.16 0.69 16.85
C GLY A 529 -12.88 1.82 16.10
N TYR A 530 -13.39 2.84 16.82
CA TYR A 530 -13.95 4.02 16.19
C TYR A 530 -12.87 4.98 15.70
N ASN A 531 -13.11 5.61 14.54
CA ASN A 531 -12.32 6.75 14.09
C ASN A 531 -12.70 7.99 14.90
N THR A 532 -11.84 8.42 15.83
CA THR A 532 -12.10 9.58 16.71
C THR A 532 -12.22 10.90 15.94
N SER A 533 -11.71 11.01 14.71
CA SER A 533 -11.87 12.22 13.89
C SER A 533 -13.29 12.38 13.34
N SER A 534 -14.06 11.30 13.25
CA SER A 534 -15.47 11.33 12.85
C SER A 534 -16.41 11.64 14.02
N ILE A 535 -15.90 11.59 15.25
CA ILE A 535 -16.68 11.86 16.47
C ILE A 535 -16.71 13.38 16.68
N LEU A 536 -17.89 13.96 16.52
CA LEU A 536 -18.11 15.39 16.64
C LEU A 536 -18.63 15.74 18.03
N ARG A 537 -18.08 16.79 18.64
CA ARG A 537 -18.58 17.32 19.90
C ARG A 537 -19.93 17.99 19.67
N VAL A 538 -20.88 17.76 20.57
CA VAL A 538 -22.21 18.35 20.50
C VAL A 538 -22.31 19.47 21.54
N SER A 539 -22.61 20.69 21.07
CA SER A 539 -22.79 21.82 21.99
C SER A 539 -24.05 21.65 22.82
N GLN A 540 -23.93 21.89 24.12
CA GLN A 540 -25.05 22.02 25.07
C GLN A 540 -25.19 23.47 25.57
N GLU A 541 -24.35 24.39 25.05
CA GLU A 541 -24.40 25.84 25.28
C GLU A 541 -25.37 26.56 24.34
#